data_AF-A0A5B0Q6J5-F1
#
_entry.id   AF-A0A5B0Q6J5-F1
#
_cell.length_a   1.000
_cell.length_b   1.000
_cell.length_c   1.000
_cell.angle_alpha   90.00
_cell.angle_beta   90.00
_cell.angle_gamma   90.00
#
_symmetry.space_group_name_H-M   'P 1'
#
loop_
_entity.id
_entity.type
_entity.pdbx_description
1 polymer ?
#
loop_
_entity_poly.entity_id
_entity_poly.type
_entity_poly.pdbx_seq_one_letter_code
_entity_poly.pdbx_strand_id
1 'polypeptide(L)'
;MWRLMVGSRALSSRSPLHQPAGKPLRSYNYDIDLNGRVYLSEVRSRNFTNCYRDVTFLNILFKKLRKNQVESDSRDDQSIDPEEIRLSQENFKNGFRWVSKCQGEINYIRSSSTPIVYKTLDCSSNELMYGGSLKRTFEPSRLKIDRSTGWLFHPSPSEKNNGRYSLLSSSILFDSLQDSIDLEAGWIKWEQDKFPILPLDSDDLR
;
A
#
# COMPACT_ATOMS: atom_id res chain seq x y z
N MET A 1 -7.28 63.09 -59.69
CA MET A 1 -8.38 63.27 -58.72
C MET A 1 -8.66 61.90 -58.11
N TRP A 2 -8.11 61.62 -56.92
CA TRP A 2 -8.17 60.29 -56.29
C TRP A 2 -9.34 60.22 -55.32
N ARG A 3 -10.22 59.23 -55.48
CA ARG A 3 -11.13 58.78 -54.43
C ARG A 3 -11.62 57.37 -54.71
N LEU A 4 -11.27 56.41 -53.84
CA LEU A 4 -12.24 55.61 -53.08
C LEU A 4 -11.52 54.67 -52.10
N MET A 5 -12.01 54.70 -50.86
CA MET A 5 -11.62 53.87 -49.73
C MET A 5 -12.05 52.41 -49.93
N VAL A 6 -11.46 51.49 -49.16
CA VAL A 6 -12.12 50.68 -48.11
C VAL A 6 -11.09 49.73 -47.49
N GLY A 7 -11.12 49.56 -46.16
CA GLY A 7 -10.74 48.28 -45.54
C GLY A 7 -9.85 48.35 -44.31
N SER A 8 -10.44 48.70 -43.16
CA SER A 8 -9.87 48.51 -41.83
C SER A 8 -9.42 47.07 -41.59
N ARG A 9 -8.17 46.86 -41.14
CA ARG A 9 -7.75 45.63 -40.47
C ARG A 9 -7.33 45.95 -39.05
N ALA A 10 -8.17 45.51 -38.11
CA ALA A 10 -7.86 45.47 -36.70
C ALA A 10 -6.68 44.51 -36.47
N LEU A 11 -5.62 45.02 -35.82
CA LEU A 11 -4.53 44.22 -35.28
C LEU A 11 -5.07 43.47 -34.07
N SER A 12 -5.46 42.20 -34.28
CA SER A 12 -5.75 41.28 -33.17
C SER A 12 -4.44 40.98 -32.45
N SER A 13 -4.20 41.63 -31.31
CA SER A 13 -3.15 41.27 -30.37
C SER A 13 -3.38 39.83 -29.90
N ARG A 14 -2.58 38.88 -30.41
CA ARG A 14 -2.52 37.52 -29.87
C ARG A 14 -2.02 37.60 -28.43
N SER A 15 -2.88 37.27 -27.47
CA SER A 15 -2.49 36.97 -26.10
C SER A 15 -1.56 35.74 -26.11
N PRO A 16 -0.38 35.77 -25.48
CA PRO A 16 0.34 34.55 -25.18
C PRO A 16 -0.20 33.99 -23.87
N LEU A 17 -1.26 33.17 -23.94
CA LEU A 17 -1.59 32.23 -22.87
C LEU A 17 -0.80 30.94 -23.13
N HIS A 18 0.43 30.91 -22.64
CA HIS A 18 1.13 29.66 -22.39
C HIS A 18 1.72 29.74 -20.98
N GLN A 19 0.89 29.45 -19.99
CA GLN A 19 1.40 29.01 -18.70
C GLN A 19 2.19 27.71 -18.95
N PRO A 20 3.35 27.50 -18.33
CA PRO A 20 4.04 26.22 -18.47
C PRO A 20 3.14 25.15 -17.88
N ALA A 21 2.67 24.22 -18.71
CA ALA A 21 1.97 23.03 -18.26
C ALA A 21 2.89 22.31 -17.26
N GLY A 22 2.48 22.23 -15.99
CA GLY A 22 3.18 21.44 -14.98
C GLY A 22 3.35 20.00 -15.48
N LYS A 23 4.44 19.33 -15.08
CA LYS A 23 4.62 17.92 -15.43
C LYS A 23 3.39 17.13 -14.96
N PRO A 24 2.82 16.25 -15.80
CA PRO A 24 1.63 15.48 -15.42
C PRO A 24 1.91 14.67 -14.17
N LEU A 25 0.91 14.59 -13.30
CA LEU A 25 0.99 13.80 -12.08
C LEU A 25 1.24 12.33 -12.45
N ARG A 26 2.34 11.78 -11.95
CA ARG A 26 2.71 10.39 -12.23
C ARG A 26 2.10 9.50 -11.17
N SER A 27 1.26 8.55 -11.59
CA SER A 27 0.68 7.56 -10.68
C SER A 27 0.85 6.15 -11.21
N TYR A 28 0.98 5.20 -10.29
CA TYR A 28 1.16 3.78 -10.56
C TYR A 28 0.29 2.95 -9.62
N ASN A 29 -0.25 1.86 -10.14
CA ASN A 29 -1.14 0.98 -9.42
C ASN A 29 -0.44 -0.35 -9.14
N TYR A 30 -0.47 -0.80 -7.89
CA TYR A 30 0.18 -2.02 -7.46
C TYR A 30 -0.77 -3.00 -6.78
N ASP A 31 -0.55 -4.28 -7.03
CA ASP A 31 -1.15 -5.38 -6.30
C ASP A 31 -0.10 -6.03 -5.38
N ILE A 32 -0.53 -6.36 -4.16
CA ILE A 32 0.25 -7.14 -3.20
C ILE A 32 -0.41 -8.50 -3.02
N ASP A 33 0.36 -9.58 -3.22
CA ASP A 33 -0.12 -10.94 -3.00
C ASP A 33 0.00 -11.38 -1.53
N LEU A 34 -0.53 -12.56 -1.22
CA LEU A 34 -0.49 -13.17 0.12
C LEU A 34 0.93 -13.56 0.57
N ASN A 35 1.94 -13.47 -0.31
CA ASN A 35 3.35 -13.69 0.00
C ASN A 35 4.12 -12.37 0.16
N GLY A 36 3.44 -11.22 0.10
CA GLY A 36 4.05 -9.90 0.20
C GLY A 36 4.83 -9.47 -1.04
N ARG A 37 4.59 -10.10 -2.20
CA ARG A 37 5.18 -9.70 -3.48
C ARG A 37 4.38 -8.57 -4.10
N VAL A 38 5.09 -7.59 -4.65
CA VAL A 38 4.50 -6.38 -5.24
C VAL A 38 4.56 -6.47 -6.76
N TYR A 39 3.43 -6.21 -7.41
CA TYR A 39 3.26 -6.25 -8.86
C TYR A 39 2.63 -4.96 -9.36
N LEU A 40 3.01 -4.49 -10.55
CA LEU A 40 2.24 -3.44 -11.23
C LEU A 40 0.89 -4.03 -11.68
N SER A 41 -0.22 -3.38 -11.37
CA SER A 41 -1.56 -3.92 -11.63
C SER A 41 -1.88 -4.11 -13.12
N GLU A 42 -1.19 -3.41 -14.01
CA GLU A 42 -1.38 -3.50 -15.47
C GLU A 42 -0.76 -4.75 -16.10
N VAL A 43 0.09 -5.49 -15.38
CA VAL A 43 0.72 -6.70 -15.94
C VAL A 43 -0.29 -7.84 -16.08
N ARG A 44 -0.39 -8.40 -17.29
CA ARG A 44 -1.36 -9.47 -17.64
C ARG A 44 -1.12 -10.78 -16.90
N SER A 45 0.12 -11.13 -16.62
CA SER A 45 0.51 -12.32 -15.85
C SER A 45 1.25 -11.88 -14.59
N ARG A 46 1.02 -12.50 -13.44
CA ARG A 46 1.82 -12.28 -12.23
C ARG A 46 2.73 -13.49 -12.02
N ASN A 47 4.04 -13.28 -12.06
CA ASN A 47 5.02 -14.35 -11.92
C ASN A 47 6.28 -13.85 -11.19
N PHE A 48 7.21 -14.74 -10.88
CA PHE A 48 8.42 -14.32 -10.17
C PHE A 48 9.24 -13.29 -10.93
N THR A 49 9.27 -13.32 -12.26
CA THR A 49 10.13 -12.44 -13.06
C THR A 49 9.66 -10.99 -13.10
N ASN A 50 8.39 -10.72 -12.84
CA ASN A 50 7.81 -9.37 -12.89
C ASN A 50 7.35 -8.79 -11.55
N CYS A 51 7.68 -9.44 -10.43
CA CYS A 51 7.54 -8.79 -9.13
C CYS A 51 8.67 -7.78 -8.88
N TYR A 52 8.35 -6.70 -8.18
CA TYR A 52 9.35 -5.75 -7.71
C TYR A 52 10.20 -6.38 -6.60
N ARG A 53 11.52 -6.22 -6.70
CA ARG A 53 12.49 -6.75 -5.72
C ARG A 53 13.50 -5.72 -5.24
N ASP A 54 13.46 -4.49 -5.77
CA ASP A 54 14.36 -3.43 -5.36
C ASP A 54 14.10 -3.08 -3.88
N VAL A 55 15.08 -3.37 -3.03
CA VAL A 55 14.94 -3.24 -1.57
C VAL A 55 14.68 -1.79 -1.17
N THR A 56 15.34 -0.84 -1.84
CA THR A 56 15.21 0.59 -1.54
C THR A 56 13.80 1.09 -1.85
N PHE A 57 13.30 0.80 -3.04
CA PHE A 57 11.95 1.13 -3.47
C PHE A 57 10.91 0.53 -2.53
N LEU A 58 10.98 -0.79 -2.27
CA LEU A 58 10.01 -1.46 -1.41
C LEU A 58 10.03 -0.86 0.01
N ASN A 59 11.21 -0.57 0.56
CA ASN A 59 11.31 0.07 1.86
C ASN A 59 10.66 1.46 1.89
N ILE A 60 10.85 2.26 0.84
CA ILE A 60 10.22 3.58 0.73
C ILE A 60 8.69 3.44 0.59
N LEU A 61 8.24 2.54 -0.29
CA LEU A 61 6.82 2.26 -0.55
C LEU A 61 6.08 1.92 0.76
N PHE A 62 6.62 0.97 1.53
CA PHE A 62 5.97 0.52 2.76
C PHE A 62 6.10 1.50 3.92
N LYS A 63 7.23 2.21 4.05
CA LYS A 63 7.38 3.27 5.08
C LYS A 63 6.40 4.43 4.89
N LYS A 64 6.04 4.74 3.64
CA LYS A 64 5.16 5.86 3.29
C LYS A 64 3.72 5.44 3.01
N LEU A 65 3.41 4.16 3.14
CA LEU A 65 2.08 3.61 2.94
C LEU A 65 1.08 4.22 3.93
N ARG A 66 -0.09 4.62 3.44
CA ARG A 66 -1.22 5.16 4.20
C ARG A 66 -2.53 4.62 3.65
N LYS A 67 -3.61 4.71 4.42
CA LYS A 67 -4.96 4.50 3.90
C LYS A 67 -5.26 5.55 2.82
N ASN A 68 -5.86 5.12 1.73
CA ASN A 68 -6.35 6.00 0.68
C ASN A 68 -7.65 6.65 1.16
N GLN A 69 -7.53 7.82 1.78
CA GLN A 69 -8.66 8.62 2.23
C GLN A 69 -9.14 9.50 1.08
N VAL A 70 -10.31 9.16 0.54
CA VAL A 70 -10.95 9.83 -0.60
C VAL A 70 -11.64 11.13 -0.17
N GLU A 71 -11.99 11.20 1.10
CA GLU A 71 -12.70 12.32 1.70
C GLU A 71 -11.71 13.12 2.53
N SER A 72 -11.42 14.32 2.03
CA SER A 72 -10.70 15.35 2.77
C SER A 72 -11.55 15.80 3.98
N ASP A 73 -11.25 15.29 5.17
CA ASP A 73 -11.64 15.98 6.42
C ASP A 73 -10.77 17.23 6.67
N SER A 74 -9.85 17.55 5.77
CA SER A 74 -9.05 18.77 5.81
C SER A 74 -9.86 19.97 5.30
N ARG A 75 -10.64 20.56 6.21
CA ARG A 75 -11.04 21.98 6.16
C ARG A 75 -9.85 22.94 6.17
N ASP A 76 -8.61 22.44 6.26
CA ASP A 76 -7.41 23.22 6.53
C ASP A 76 -6.31 23.18 5.44
N ASP A 77 -6.50 22.53 4.28
CA ASP A 77 -5.43 22.51 3.26
C ASP A 77 -5.95 22.63 1.81
N GLN A 78 -5.99 23.87 1.31
CA GLN A 78 -6.28 24.20 -0.09
C GLN A 78 -5.13 23.86 -1.06
N SER A 79 -4.11 23.08 -0.64
CA SER A 79 -2.91 22.82 -1.45
C SER A 79 -2.89 21.48 -2.21
N ILE A 80 -3.90 20.62 -2.06
CA ILE A 80 -3.95 19.33 -2.80
C ILE A 80 -4.42 19.58 -4.23
N ASP A 81 -3.62 19.12 -5.21
CA ASP A 81 -3.95 19.17 -6.64
C ASP A 81 -5.30 18.48 -6.92
N PRO A 82 -6.27 19.15 -7.57
CA PRO A 82 -7.55 18.54 -7.93
C PRO A 82 -7.42 17.23 -8.72
N GLU A 83 -6.37 17.08 -9.53
CA GLU A 83 -6.13 15.85 -10.29
C GLU A 83 -5.72 14.69 -9.36
N GLU A 84 -5.01 14.98 -8.27
CA GLU A 84 -4.70 13.97 -7.25
C GLU A 84 -5.97 13.45 -6.57
N ILE A 85 -6.90 14.35 -6.23
CA ILE A 85 -8.18 13.99 -5.62
C ILE A 85 -8.97 13.07 -6.58
N ARG A 86 -9.01 13.43 -7.87
CA ARG A 86 -9.68 12.64 -8.90
C ARG A 86 -9.08 11.24 -9.04
N LEU A 87 -7.75 11.13 -9.12
CA LEU A 87 -7.05 9.84 -9.18
C LEU A 87 -7.27 9.01 -7.92
N SER A 88 -7.29 9.64 -6.74
CA SER A 88 -7.57 8.96 -5.47
C SER A 88 -8.97 8.34 -5.47
N GLN A 89 -9.99 9.12 -5.85
CA GLN A 89 -11.38 8.67 -5.97
C GLN A 89 -11.53 7.51 -6.95
N GLU A 90 -10.92 7.61 -8.12
CA GLU A 90 -10.97 6.58 -9.16
C GLU A 90 -10.31 5.28 -8.69
N ASN A 91 -9.10 5.36 -8.15
CA ASN A 91 -8.38 4.19 -7.65
C ASN A 91 -9.07 3.56 -6.45
N PHE A 92 -9.68 4.37 -5.57
CA PHE A 92 -10.49 3.83 -4.48
C PHE A 92 -11.67 3.02 -5.00
N LYS A 93 -12.38 3.48 -6.03
CA LYS A 93 -13.46 2.68 -6.66
C LYS A 93 -12.93 1.35 -7.23
N ASN A 94 -11.70 1.33 -7.73
CA ASN A 94 -11.03 0.14 -8.29
C ASN A 94 -10.39 -0.81 -7.26
N GLY A 95 -10.59 -0.58 -5.96
CA GLY A 95 -10.09 -1.47 -4.91
C GLY A 95 -8.77 -1.03 -4.28
N PHE A 96 -8.15 0.07 -4.73
CA PHE A 96 -6.89 0.55 -4.18
C PHE A 96 -7.15 1.34 -2.89
N ARG A 97 -7.11 0.62 -1.76
CA ARG A 97 -7.41 1.15 -0.41
C ARG A 97 -6.22 1.81 0.26
N TRP A 98 -5.02 1.74 -0.33
CA TRP A 98 -3.82 2.35 0.23
C TRP A 98 -3.06 3.18 -0.82
N VAL A 99 -2.26 4.11 -0.33
CA VAL A 99 -1.47 5.03 -1.15
C VAL A 99 -0.10 5.27 -0.52
N SER A 100 0.92 5.43 -1.35
CA SER A 100 2.27 5.81 -0.95
C SER A 100 2.86 6.83 -1.92
N LYS A 101 3.14 8.04 -1.43
CA LYS A 101 3.76 9.11 -2.23
C LYS A 101 5.29 9.03 -2.20
N CYS A 102 5.92 8.76 -3.33
CA CYS A 102 7.36 8.52 -3.45
C CYS A 102 7.95 9.41 -4.54
N GLN A 103 8.89 10.31 -4.22
CA GLN A 103 9.69 11.06 -5.21
C GLN A 103 8.86 11.74 -6.34
N GLY A 104 7.71 12.33 -5.99
CA GLY A 104 6.82 12.98 -6.97
C GLY A 104 5.95 12.01 -7.78
N GLU A 105 5.84 10.76 -7.33
CA GLU A 105 4.95 9.72 -7.87
C GLU A 105 3.97 9.28 -6.80
N ILE A 106 2.74 8.97 -7.20
CA ILE A 106 1.69 8.46 -6.34
C ILE A 106 1.49 6.99 -6.64
N ASN A 107 1.78 6.14 -5.67
CA ASN A 107 1.64 4.70 -5.80
C ASN A 107 0.35 4.32 -5.09
N TYR A 108 -0.64 3.78 -5.79
CA TYR A 108 -1.86 3.22 -5.20
C TYR A 108 -1.70 1.71 -5.06
N ILE A 109 -2.16 1.18 -3.93
CA ILE A 109 -1.95 -0.22 -3.56
C ILE A 109 -3.31 -0.88 -3.28
N ARG A 110 -3.48 -2.06 -3.87
CA ARG A 110 -4.53 -3.03 -3.55
C ARG A 110 -3.87 -4.30 -3.02
N SER A 111 -4.54 -4.94 -2.07
CA SER A 111 -4.12 -6.23 -1.51
C SER A 111 -5.33 -7.14 -1.38
N SER A 112 -5.11 -8.45 -1.46
CA SER A 112 -6.14 -9.46 -1.20
C SER A 112 -6.50 -9.59 0.28
N SER A 113 -5.65 -9.08 1.19
CA SER A 113 -5.88 -9.13 2.64
C SER A 113 -5.46 -7.80 3.26
N THR A 114 -4.20 -7.69 3.70
CA THR A 114 -3.61 -6.47 4.29
C THR A 114 -2.50 -5.94 3.40
N PRO A 115 -2.19 -4.63 3.46
CA PRO A 115 -1.18 -4.07 2.57
C PRO A 115 0.24 -4.42 3.03
N ILE A 116 0.41 -4.74 4.32
CA ILE A 116 1.64 -5.30 4.86
C ILE A 116 1.46 -6.80 4.97
N VAL A 117 2.43 -7.55 4.46
CA VAL A 117 2.55 -9.00 4.64
C VAL A 117 3.96 -9.28 5.16
N TYR A 118 4.04 -9.93 6.31
CA TYR A 118 5.29 -10.45 6.83
C TYR A 118 5.67 -11.71 6.06
N LYS A 119 6.88 -11.73 5.50
CA LYS A 119 7.33 -12.74 4.52
C LYS A 119 8.17 -13.85 5.15
N THR A 120 8.97 -13.48 6.13
CA THR A 120 9.91 -14.36 6.84
C THR A 120 9.98 -13.95 8.31
N LEU A 121 10.31 -14.93 9.15
CA LEU A 121 10.59 -14.76 10.57
C LEU A 121 12.01 -15.28 10.82
N ASP A 122 12.86 -14.44 11.39
CA ASP A 122 14.14 -14.88 11.94
C ASP A 122 13.96 -15.17 13.43
N CYS A 123 13.87 -16.47 13.77
CA CYS A 123 13.69 -16.92 15.15
C CYS A 123 14.90 -16.60 16.04
N SER A 124 16.10 -16.40 15.47
CA SER A 124 17.30 -16.09 16.25
C SER A 124 17.33 -14.64 16.74
N SER A 125 16.79 -13.73 15.93
CA SER A 125 16.69 -12.30 16.26
C SER A 125 15.31 -11.87 16.73
N ASN A 126 14.31 -12.77 16.67
CA ASN A 126 12.90 -12.51 16.94
C ASN A 126 12.31 -11.39 16.05
N GLU A 127 12.68 -11.40 14.76
CA GLU A 127 12.30 -10.35 13.80
C GLU A 127 11.49 -10.89 12.62
N LEU A 128 10.29 -10.34 12.42
CA LEU A 128 9.51 -10.47 11.20
C LEU A 128 10.02 -9.48 10.14
N MET A 129 10.17 -9.94 8.91
CA MET A 129 10.55 -9.09 7.78
C MET A 129 9.39 -8.82 6.82
N TYR A 130 9.31 -7.58 6.34
CA TYR A 130 8.33 -7.14 5.33
C TYR A 130 8.96 -6.11 4.37
N GLY A 131 8.26 -5.83 3.28
CA GLY A 131 8.75 -4.91 2.25
C GLY A 131 10.05 -5.37 1.61
N GLY A 132 11.07 -4.52 1.55
CA GLY A 132 12.40 -4.90 1.08
C GLY A 132 13.19 -5.61 2.17
N SER A 133 13.47 -4.87 3.25
CA SER A 133 14.26 -5.30 4.41
C SER A 133 13.77 -4.67 5.72
N LEU A 134 12.51 -4.23 5.77
CA LEU A 134 11.93 -3.66 6.98
C LEU A 134 11.66 -4.77 7.98
N LYS A 135 11.75 -4.42 9.27
CA LYS A 135 11.65 -5.37 10.37
C LYS A 135 10.62 -4.94 11.41
N ARG A 136 10.04 -5.92 12.07
CA ARG A 136 9.14 -5.77 13.22
C ARG A 136 9.43 -6.90 14.19
N THR A 137 9.53 -6.61 15.48
CA THR A 137 9.65 -7.65 16.51
C THR A 137 8.45 -8.58 16.48
N PHE A 138 8.69 -9.88 16.53
CA PHE A 138 7.64 -10.88 16.61
C PHE A 138 7.04 -10.90 18.02
N GLU A 139 5.70 -10.88 18.08
CA GLU A 139 4.92 -10.78 19.32
C GLU A 139 3.95 -11.98 19.36
N PRO A 140 4.41 -13.18 19.81
CA PRO A 140 3.61 -14.41 19.73
C PRO A 140 2.30 -14.33 20.52
N SER A 141 2.31 -13.59 21.63
CA SER A 141 1.13 -13.35 22.49
C SER A 141 0.02 -12.53 21.84
N ARG A 142 0.29 -11.93 20.68
CA ARG A 142 -0.65 -11.09 19.95
C ARG A 142 -1.02 -11.68 18.60
N LEU A 143 -0.68 -12.93 18.31
CA LEU A 143 -1.14 -13.55 17.08
C LEU A 143 -2.67 -13.68 17.07
N LYS A 144 -3.23 -13.37 15.90
CA LYS A 144 -4.64 -13.63 15.60
C LYS A 144 -4.79 -14.57 14.41
N ILE A 145 -5.87 -15.35 14.40
CA ILE A 145 -6.22 -16.26 13.31
C ILE A 145 -7.59 -15.92 12.72
N ASP A 146 -7.66 -15.81 11.41
CA ASP A 146 -8.94 -15.89 10.70
C ASP A 146 -9.33 -17.37 10.57
N ARG A 147 -10.34 -17.79 11.33
CA ARG A 147 -10.79 -19.19 11.36
C ARG A 147 -11.42 -19.66 10.05
N SER A 148 -11.83 -18.76 9.17
CA SER A 148 -12.42 -19.12 7.88
C SER A 148 -11.36 -19.46 6.83
N THR A 149 -10.20 -18.80 6.89
CA THR A 149 -9.11 -18.95 5.92
C THR A 149 -7.90 -19.71 6.47
N GLY A 150 -7.78 -19.79 7.81
CA GLY A 150 -6.59 -20.30 8.50
C GLY A 150 -5.41 -19.31 8.48
N TRP A 151 -5.60 -18.08 8.01
CA TRP A 151 -4.54 -17.09 7.94
C TRP A 151 -4.20 -16.51 9.30
N LEU A 152 -2.89 -16.35 9.55
CA LEU A 152 -2.36 -15.74 10.76
C LEU A 152 -2.06 -14.27 10.54
N PHE A 153 -2.24 -13.50 11.60
CA PHE A 153 -2.04 -12.07 11.62
C PHE A 153 -1.23 -11.64 12.83
N HIS A 154 -0.37 -10.65 12.64
CA HIS A 154 0.46 -10.04 13.66
C HIS A 154 0.25 -8.52 13.66
N PRO A 155 0.40 -7.84 14.81
CA PRO A 155 0.26 -6.39 14.88
C PRO A 155 1.03 -5.63 13.80
N SER A 156 0.34 -4.77 13.07
CA SER A 156 0.94 -3.99 12.00
C SER A 156 2.03 -3.03 12.50
N PRO A 157 2.97 -2.61 11.64
CA PRO A 157 3.99 -1.62 12.01
C PRO A 157 3.40 -0.26 12.40
N SER A 158 2.21 0.09 11.87
CA SER A 158 1.50 1.31 12.20
C SER A 158 -0.02 1.12 12.09
N GLU A 159 -0.72 1.13 13.23
CA GLU A 159 -2.18 1.02 13.27
C GLU A 159 -2.87 2.08 12.41
N LYS A 160 -2.46 3.34 12.60
CA LYS A 160 -2.98 4.50 11.86
C LYS A 160 -2.89 4.33 10.34
N ASN A 161 -1.81 3.77 9.85
CA ASN A 161 -1.49 3.77 8.43
C ASN A 161 -1.84 2.45 7.72
N ASN A 162 -1.80 1.33 8.44
CA ASN A 162 -1.83 -0.01 7.86
C ASN A 162 -3.03 -0.85 8.34
N GLY A 163 -3.77 -0.41 9.36
CA GLY A 163 -4.69 -1.26 10.12
C GLY A 163 -3.99 -1.84 11.36
N ARG A 164 -4.74 -2.46 12.28
CA ARG A 164 -4.18 -3.00 13.53
C ARG A 164 -3.32 -4.24 13.31
N TYR A 165 -3.70 -5.06 12.33
CA TYR A 165 -3.11 -6.36 12.07
C TYR A 165 -2.72 -6.52 10.60
N SER A 166 -1.63 -7.25 10.39
CA SER A 166 -1.04 -7.56 9.09
C SER A 166 -0.87 -9.07 8.93
N LEU A 167 -1.11 -9.57 7.73
CA LEU A 167 -0.98 -10.97 7.36
C LEU A 167 0.45 -11.49 7.59
N LEU A 168 0.55 -12.71 8.13
CA LEU A 168 1.74 -13.56 8.04
C LEU A 168 1.60 -14.42 6.80
N SER A 169 2.60 -14.40 5.91
CA SER A 169 2.61 -15.33 4.79
C SER A 169 2.68 -16.76 5.28
N SER A 170 2.10 -17.68 4.52
CA SER A 170 2.13 -19.11 4.85
C SER A 170 3.55 -19.68 4.92
N SER A 171 4.54 -19.06 4.25
CA SER A 171 5.95 -19.44 4.40
C SER A 171 6.44 -19.35 5.84
N ILE A 172 6.03 -18.34 6.62
CA ILE A 172 6.42 -18.23 8.04
C ILE A 172 5.87 -19.43 8.83
N LEU A 173 4.63 -19.83 8.54
CA LEU A 173 4.01 -20.98 9.19
C LEU A 173 4.82 -22.25 8.93
N PHE A 174 5.10 -22.56 7.68
CA PHE A 174 5.82 -23.78 7.30
C PHE A 174 7.30 -23.76 7.67
N ASP A 175 7.98 -22.64 7.42
CA ASP A 175 9.45 -22.56 7.55
C ASP A 175 9.90 -22.31 9.00
N SER A 176 9.05 -21.71 9.84
CA SER A 176 9.49 -21.20 11.15
C SER A 176 8.60 -21.58 12.34
N LEU A 177 7.30 -21.83 12.13
CA LEU A 177 6.35 -22.01 13.22
C LEU A 177 5.71 -23.41 13.30
N GLN A 178 5.88 -24.27 12.30
CA GLN A 178 5.14 -25.54 12.18
C GLN A 178 5.23 -26.45 13.41
N ASP A 179 6.39 -26.47 14.09
CA ASP A 179 6.63 -27.34 15.25
C ASP A 179 6.22 -26.70 16.58
N SER A 180 5.90 -25.39 16.55
CA SER A 180 5.64 -24.59 17.73
C SER A 180 4.20 -24.10 17.81
N ILE A 181 3.41 -24.24 16.74
CA ILE A 181 2.05 -23.73 16.64
C ILE A 181 1.02 -24.84 16.49
N ASP A 182 -0.10 -24.72 17.20
CA ASP A 182 -1.25 -25.60 17.08
C ASP A 182 -2.48 -24.72 16.80
N LEU A 183 -2.87 -24.64 15.53
CA LEU A 183 -3.96 -23.78 15.07
C LEU A 183 -5.33 -24.33 15.47
N GLU A 184 -5.47 -25.65 15.57
CA GLU A 184 -6.71 -26.31 15.99
C GLU A 184 -6.97 -26.09 17.47
N ALA A 185 -5.94 -26.26 18.30
CA ALA A 185 -6.03 -25.98 19.73
C ALA A 185 -5.87 -24.48 20.06
N GLY A 186 -5.50 -23.64 19.08
CA GLY A 186 -5.45 -22.19 19.20
C GLY A 186 -4.33 -21.67 20.11
N TRP A 187 -3.12 -22.20 19.99
CA TRP A 187 -1.98 -21.73 20.77
C TRP A 187 -0.65 -21.82 20.01
N ILE A 188 0.33 -21.03 20.45
CA ILE A 188 1.72 -21.06 20.01
C ILE A 188 2.63 -21.22 21.23
N LYS A 189 3.62 -22.11 21.14
CA LYS A 189 4.73 -22.18 22.08
C LYS A 189 5.86 -21.30 21.54
N TRP A 190 6.37 -20.42 22.37
CA TRP A 190 7.51 -19.59 21.99
C TRP A 190 8.49 -19.55 23.16
N GLU A 191 9.73 -19.96 22.90
CA GLU A 191 10.73 -20.20 23.94
C GLU A 191 10.19 -21.14 25.04
N GLN A 192 10.06 -20.64 26.26
CA GLN A 192 9.56 -21.40 27.43
C GLN A 192 8.06 -21.21 27.66
N ASP A 193 7.43 -20.28 26.96
CA ASP A 193 6.05 -19.86 27.20
C ASP A 193 5.07 -20.43 26.17
N LYS A 194 3.80 -20.46 26.56
CA LYS A 194 2.68 -20.86 25.72
C LYS A 194 1.66 -19.73 25.67
N PHE A 195 1.34 -19.26 24.46
CA PHE A 195 0.45 -18.14 24.22
C PHE A 195 -0.80 -18.59 23.47
N PRO A 196 -2.00 -18.08 23.82
CA PRO A 196 -3.19 -18.32 23.03
C PRO A 196 -3.14 -17.54 21.71
N ILE A 197 -3.72 -18.11 20.65
CA ILE A 197 -3.96 -17.43 19.38
C ILE A 197 -5.44 -17.03 19.35
N LEU A 198 -5.69 -15.73 19.33
CA LEU A 198 -7.06 -15.21 19.40
C LEU A 198 -7.72 -15.19 18.02
N PRO A 199 -9.04 -15.30 17.91
CA PRO A 199 -9.73 -15.05 16.65
C PRO A 199 -9.48 -13.62 16.14
N LEU A 200 -9.40 -13.47 14.82
CA LEU A 200 -9.38 -12.17 14.17
C LEU A 200 -10.78 -11.54 14.18
N ASP A 201 -10.88 -10.31 14.68
CA ASP A 201 -12.12 -9.54 14.73
C ASP A 201 -12.27 -8.67 13.47
N SER A 202 -13.51 -8.34 13.09
CA SER A 202 -13.75 -7.50 11.90
C SER A 202 -13.12 -6.09 12.01
N ASP A 203 -12.95 -5.59 13.23
CA ASP A 203 -12.36 -4.28 13.49
C ASP A 203 -10.82 -4.28 13.43
N ASP A 204 -10.17 -5.45 13.43
CA ASP A 204 -8.71 -5.55 13.39
C ASP A 204 -8.13 -5.17 12.03
N LEU A 205 -8.91 -5.33 10.97
CA LEU A 205 -8.50 -5.04 9.59
C LEU A 205 -8.95 -3.66 9.10
N ARG A 206 -9.61 -2.87 9.95
CA ARG A 206 -10.20 -1.56 9.57
C ARG A 206 -9.17 -0.46 9.40
#